data_AF-A0A7K9A286-F1
#
_entry.id   AF-A0A7K9A286-F1
#
_cell.length_a   1.000
_cell.length_b   1.000
_cell.length_c   1.000
_cell.angle_alpha   90.00
_cell.angle_beta   90.00
_cell.angle_gamma   90.00
#
_symmetry.space_group_name_H-M   'P 1'
#
loop_
_entity.id
_entity.type
_entity.pdbx_description
1 polymer ?
#
loop_
_entity_poly.entity_id
_entity_poly.type
_entity_poly.pdbx_seq_one_letter_code
_entity_poly.pdbx_strand_id
1 'polypeptide(L)'
;FQPPDATPQKTKKKNLSSYSPTTGTRQMSPFSSSPILNDKNLRNPPTKGGREQSDNCSGGFSRRGQPPTEQDGFLALQSQVKSSLPRILKIRANLTSLQALEGSRELENILGVSDSSAPLSAELQKTQTLLTQAEELQLLKANHGELPAQGYIQTTGSTEFLKLLL
;
A
#
# COMPACT_ATOMS: atom_id res chain seq x y z
N PHE A 1 26.31 -54.47 -28.38
CA PHE A 1 26.82 -53.49 -27.41
C PHE A 1 25.82 -53.36 -26.27
N GLN A 2 26.23 -53.70 -25.06
CA GLN A 2 25.43 -53.66 -23.83
C GLN A 2 25.81 -52.39 -23.05
N PRO A 3 24.90 -51.63 -22.44
CA PRO A 3 25.29 -50.47 -21.65
C PRO A 3 25.88 -50.92 -20.30
N PRO A 4 26.90 -50.21 -19.79
CA PRO A 4 27.56 -50.59 -18.53
C PRO A 4 26.72 -50.15 -17.33
N ASP A 5 26.67 -51.03 -16.34
CA ASP A 5 26.11 -50.83 -15.01
C ASP A 5 27.02 -49.88 -14.23
N ALA A 6 26.53 -48.69 -13.87
CA ALA A 6 27.31 -47.64 -13.22
C ALA A 6 26.80 -47.44 -11.78
N THR A 7 27.39 -48.19 -10.84
CA THR A 7 27.18 -47.96 -9.40
C THR A 7 27.94 -46.68 -8.97
N PRO A 8 27.30 -45.68 -8.33
CA PRO A 8 27.98 -44.45 -7.97
C PRO A 8 28.89 -44.65 -6.75
N GLN A 9 30.20 -44.39 -6.93
CA GLN A 9 31.18 -44.41 -5.84
C GLN A 9 30.93 -43.27 -4.85
N LYS A 10 30.92 -43.58 -3.55
CA LYS A 10 30.73 -42.59 -2.47
C LYS A 10 31.97 -41.71 -2.31
N THR A 11 31.86 -40.44 -2.67
CA THR A 11 32.88 -39.43 -2.40
C THR A 11 32.87 -39.02 -0.91
N LYS A 12 34.01 -39.12 -0.23
CA LYS A 12 34.19 -38.61 1.14
C LYS A 12 34.11 -37.08 1.13
N LYS A 13 33.05 -36.51 1.73
CA LYS A 13 32.91 -35.06 1.90
C LYS A 13 33.92 -34.55 2.94
N LYS A 14 34.89 -33.75 2.49
CA LYS A 14 36.04 -33.27 3.27
C LYS A 14 35.78 -32.00 4.11
N ASN A 15 34.53 -31.72 4.51
CA ASN A 15 34.20 -30.50 5.26
C ASN A 15 33.09 -30.74 6.30
N LEU A 16 33.36 -31.56 7.32
CA LEU A 16 32.48 -31.71 8.49
C LEU A 16 32.92 -30.86 9.69
N SER A 17 34.07 -30.18 9.61
CA SER A 17 34.65 -29.43 10.74
C SER A 17 33.93 -28.14 11.11
N SER A 18 32.95 -27.69 10.30
CA SER A 18 32.20 -26.47 10.58
C SER A 18 31.00 -26.68 11.51
N TYR A 19 30.69 -27.93 11.88
CA TYR A 19 29.56 -28.26 12.73
C TYR A 19 30.07 -28.90 14.02
N SER A 20 29.49 -28.50 15.15
CA SER A 20 29.80 -29.11 16.44
C SER A 20 29.37 -30.58 16.44
N PRO A 21 30.23 -31.54 16.84
CA PRO A 21 29.88 -32.97 16.83
C PRO A 21 28.74 -33.32 17.78
N THR A 22 28.63 -32.61 18.91
CA THR A 22 27.67 -32.92 19.98
C THR A 22 26.26 -32.39 19.67
N THR A 23 26.17 -31.22 19.04
CA THR A 23 24.89 -30.51 18.86
C THR A 23 24.50 -30.31 17.41
N GLY A 24 25.39 -30.61 16.46
CA GLY A 24 25.16 -30.40 15.02
C GLY A 24 25.05 -28.92 14.60
N THR A 25 25.34 -27.97 15.49
CA THR A 25 25.22 -26.53 15.23
C THR A 25 26.52 -25.96 14.66
N ARG A 26 26.42 -25.00 13.74
CA ARG A 26 27.54 -24.24 13.19
C ARG A 26 27.46 -22.80 13.69
N GLN A 27 28.57 -22.25 14.18
CA GLN A 27 28.65 -20.82 14.54
C GLN A 27 28.52 -19.97 13.26
N MET A 28 27.54 -19.07 13.22
CA MET A 28 27.51 -17.98 12.24
C MET A 28 28.28 -16.79 12.82
N SER A 29 29.10 -16.14 11.99
CA SER A 29 29.78 -14.89 12.36
C SER A 29 28.73 -13.85 12.82
N PRO A 30 29.01 -12.99 13.82
CA PRO A 30 28.11 -11.91 14.23
C PRO A 30 27.91 -10.87 13.11
N PHE A 31 28.81 -10.85 12.14
CA PHE A 31 28.73 -10.03 10.94
C PHE A 31 28.81 -10.96 9.72
N SER A 32 27.66 -11.43 9.25
CA SER A 32 27.55 -12.06 7.94
C SER A 32 26.51 -11.32 7.12
N SER A 33 26.97 -10.36 6.32
CA SER A 33 26.22 -9.84 5.17
C SER A 33 26.11 -10.95 4.13
N SER A 34 24.92 -11.20 3.60
CA SER A 34 24.71 -12.11 2.47
C SER A 34 25.56 -11.67 1.27
N PRO A 35 26.24 -12.58 0.55
CA PRO A 35 26.82 -12.24 -0.74
C PRO A 35 25.69 -12.08 -1.75
N ILE A 36 25.53 -10.86 -2.27
CA ILE A 36 24.94 -10.65 -3.60
C ILE A 36 25.87 -11.35 -4.58
N LEU A 37 25.39 -12.38 -5.29
CA LEU A 37 26.14 -13.00 -6.39
C LEU A 37 25.41 -12.71 -7.70
N ASN A 38 25.99 -11.77 -8.44
CA ASN A 38 25.58 -11.37 -9.78
C ASN A 38 25.86 -12.47 -10.82
N ASP A 39 24.89 -12.64 -11.72
CA ASP A 39 24.99 -12.93 -13.16
C ASP A 39 25.70 -14.23 -13.66
N LYS A 40 24.99 -15.05 -14.46
CA LYS A 40 24.89 -14.92 -15.93
C LYS A 40 24.08 -16.06 -16.59
N ASN A 41 23.33 -15.67 -17.64
CA ASN A 41 22.70 -16.45 -18.72
C ASN A 41 21.29 -17.02 -18.47
N LEU A 42 20.28 -16.41 -19.10
CA LEU A 42 19.73 -16.89 -20.37
C LEU A 42 19.01 -15.75 -21.11
N ARG A 43 19.45 -15.56 -22.36
CA ARG A 43 19.03 -14.57 -23.35
C ARG A 43 17.77 -15.06 -24.06
N ASN A 44 16.73 -14.24 -24.14
CA ASN A 44 15.66 -14.33 -25.15
C ASN A 44 15.32 -12.93 -25.70
N PRO A 45 14.96 -12.79 -27.00
CA PRO A 45 14.79 -11.50 -27.70
C PRO A 45 13.39 -10.87 -27.50
N PRO A 46 13.18 -9.59 -27.87
CA PRO A 46 12.01 -8.82 -27.44
C PRO A 46 10.82 -8.96 -28.38
N THR A 47 9.62 -9.19 -27.82
CA THR A 47 8.35 -9.06 -28.54
C THR A 47 7.77 -7.67 -28.30
N LYS A 48 7.51 -6.95 -29.40
CA LYS A 48 6.91 -5.60 -29.42
C LYS A 48 5.49 -5.59 -28.86
N GLY A 49 5.15 -4.57 -28.06
CA GLY A 49 3.76 -4.23 -27.71
C GLY A 49 3.66 -3.09 -26.69
N GLY A 50 3.16 -1.93 -27.15
CA GLY A 50 2.72 -0.72 -26.44
C GLY A 50 3.04 -0.52 -24.96
N ARG A 51 3.94 0.43 -24.65
CA ARG A 51 4.00 1.09 -23.34
C ARG A 51 3.15 2.36 -23.39
N GLU A 52 2.00 2.34 -22.74
CA GLU A 52 1.46 3.57 -22.15
C GLU A 52 2.26 3.85 -20.89
N GLN A 53 2.94 4.98 -20.91
CA GLN A 53 3.79 5.46 -19.83
C GLN A 53 2.91 6.32 -18.92
N SER A 54 2.37 5.73 -17.85
CA SER A 54 1.83 6.51 -16.72
C SER A 54 2.89 6.55 -15.63
N ASP A 55 3.90 7.39 -15.83
CA ASP A 55 4.90 7.67 -14.81
C ASP A 55 4.37 8.73 -13.84
N ASN A 56 4.64 8.46 -12.55
CA ASN A 56 4.65 9.37 -11.40
C ASN A 56 3.39 9.48 -10.54
N CYS A 57 3.03 8.39 -9.87
CA CYS A 57 2.59 8.51 -8.48
C CYS A 57 3.83 8.56 -7.58
N SER A 58 4.30 9.76 -7.23
CA SER A 58 5.24 9.93 -6.11
C SER A 58 4.48 9.76 -4.79
N GLY A 59 4.01 8.54 -4.53
CA GLY A 59 3.52 8.15 -3.21
C GLY A 59 4.72 7.96 -2.30
N GLY A 60 4.81 8.77 -1.24
CA GLY A 60 5.84 8.62 -0.23
C GLY A 60 5.88 7.18 0.27
N PHE A 61 6.93 6.45 -0.08
CA PHE A 61 7.01 5.04 0.25
C PHE A 61 7.10 4.89 1.76
N SER A 62 6.07 4.24 2.33
CA SER A 62 6.13 3.63 3.65
C SER A 62 7.44 2.85 3.80
N ARG A 63 8.14 3.09 4.91
CA ARG A 63 9.46 2.48 5.17
C ARG A 63 9.31 0.96 5.09
N ARG A 64 10.27 0.30 4.44
CA ARG A 64 10.31 -1.17 4.25
C ARG A 64 10.01 -1.87 5.58
N GLY A 65 8.84 -2.50 5.70
CA GLY A 65 8.42 -3.26 6.87
C GLY A 65 7.26 -2.68 7.68
N GLN A 66 6.78 -1.46 7.41
CA GLN A 66 5.54 -0.98 8.01
C GLN A 66 4.32 -1.52 7.23
N PRO A 67 3.35 -2.18 7.89
CA PRO A 67 2.11 -2.54 7.24
C PRO A 67 1.40 -1.26 6.76
N PRO A 68 0.78 -1.27 5.56
CA PRO A 68 0.04 -0.12 5.08
C PRO A 68 -1.01 0.29 6.11
N THR A 69 -1.08 1.58 6.39
CA THR A 69 -2.07 2.11 7.34
C THR A 69 -3.46 1.98 6.72
N GLU A 70 -4.50 1.79 7.52
CA GLU A 70 -5.89 1.77 7.01
C GLU A 70 -6.21 3.03 6.17
N GLN A 71 -5.61 4.17 6.55
CA GLN A 71 -5.69 5.43 5.83
C GLN A 71 -5.04 5.37 4.43
N ASP A 72 -3.93 4.66 4.27
CA ASP A 72 -3.28 4.45 2.96
C ASP A 72 -4.18 3.63 2.04
N GLY A 73 -4.84 2.59 2.58
CA GLY A 73 -5.80 1.78 1.86
C GLY A 73 -7.02 2.58 1.39
N PHE A 74 -7.54 3.45 2.26
CA PHE A 74 -8.65 4.35 1.92
C PHE A 74 -8.29 5.31 0.78
N LEU A 75 -7.12 5.95 0.84
CA LEU A 75 -6.66 6.88 -0.20
C LEU A 75 -6.44 6.17 -1.55
N ALA A 76 -5.87 4.97 -1.53
CA ALA A 76 -5.70 4.14 -2.72
C ALA A 76 -7.07 3.80 -3.36
N LEU A 77 -8.04 3.39 -2.54
CA LEU A 77 -9.40 3.11 -2.99
C LEU A 77 -10.07 4.37 -3.57
N GLN A 78 -9.94 5.51 -2.89
CA GLN A 78 -10.51 6.78 -3.37
C GLN A 78 -9.93 7.18 -4.74
N SER A 79 -8.63 7.00 -4.94
CA SER A 79 -7.97 7.23 -6.24
C SER A 79 -8.52 6.29 -7.33
N GLN A 80 -8.68 5.00 -7.00
CA GLN A 80 -9.26 4.02 -7.92
C GLN A 80 -10.69 4.41 -8.32
N VAL A 81 -11.53 4.79 -7.36
CA VAL A 81 -12.91 5.25 -7.63
C VAL A 81 -12.90 6.47 -8.55
N LYS A 82 -12.06 7.49 -8.27
CA LYS A 82 -11.91 8.67 -9.13
C LYS A 82 -11.52 8.31 -10.56
N SER A 83 -10.56 7.41 -10.73
CA SER A 83 -10.11 6.98 -12.06
C SER A 83 -11.19 6.20 -12.84
N SER A 84 -12.07 5.49 -12.13
CA SER A 84 -13.13 4.67 -12.73
C SER A 84 -14.37 5.49 -13.15
N LEU A 85 -14.62 6.62 -12.49
CA LEU A 85 -15.77 7.50 -12.73
C LEU A 85 -16.02 7.84 -14.21
N PRO A 86 -15.04 8.35 -14.99
CA PRO A 86 -15.30 8.70 -16.40
C PRO A 86 -15.73 7.50 -17.24
N ARG A 87 -15.19 6.31 -16.96
CA ARG A 87 -15.58 5.07 -17.65
C ARG A 87 -17.03 4.69 -17.32
N ILE A 88 -17.42 4.78 -16.05
CA ILE A 88 -18.79 4.49 -15.59
C ILE A 88 -19.78 5.44 -16.25
N LEU A 89 -19.50 6.75 -16.25
CA LEU A 89 -20.36 7.76 -16.87
C LEU A 89 -20.50 7.53 -18.38
N LYS A 90 -19.42 7.16 -19.08
CA LYS A 90 -19.46 6.83 -20.51
C LYS A 90 -20.33 5.60 -20.79
N ILE A 91 -20.16 4.53 -20.03
CA ILE A 91 -20.96 3.31 -20.18
C ILE A 91 -22.44 3.65 -19.96
N ARG A 92 -22.75 4.42 -18.92
CA ARG A 92 -24.12 4.86 -18.64
C ARG A 92 -24.71 5.63 -19.81
N ALA A 93 -24.02 6.66 -20.30
CA ALA A 93 -24.49 7.43 -21.45
C ALA A 93 -24.76 6.55 -22.68
N ASN A 94 -23.87 5.60 -22.97
CA ASN A 94 -24.05 4.66 -24.08
C ASN A 94 -25.30 3.78 -23.90
N LEU A 95 -25.54 3.26 -22.70
CA LEU A 95 -26.72 2.45 -22.40
C LEU A 95 -28.01 3.27 -22.52
N THR A 96 -27.99 4.53 -22.09
CA THR A 96 -29.13 5.45 -22.27
C THR A 96 -29.41 5.72 -23.75
N SER A 97 -28.36 5.93 -24.56
CA SER A 97 -28.50 6.09 -26.01
C SER A 97 -29.05 4.82 -26.68
N LEU A 98 -28.57 3.64 -26.30
CA LEU A 98 -29.09 2.36 -26.81
C LEU A 98 -30.56 2.17 -26.42
N GLN A 99 -30.92 2.48 -25.18
CA GLN A 99 -32.32 2.42 -24.72
C GLN A 99 -33.24 3.30 -25.57
N ALA A 100 -32.80 4.51 -25.93
CA ALA A 100 -33.58 5.42 -26.74
C ALA A 100 -33.76 4.95 -28.21
N LEU A 101 -32.85 4.11 -28.71
CA LEU A 101 -32.89 3.58 -30.07
C LEU A 101 -33.67 2.26 -30.17
N GLU A 102 -33.41 1.33 -29.26
CA GLU A 102 -33.92 -0.05 -29.31
C GLU A 102 -35.14 -0.27 -28.41
N GLY A 103 -35.28 0.49 -27.32
CA GLY A 103 -36.42 0.41 -26.42
C GLY A 103 -36.58 -0.93 -25.69
N SER A 104 -35.49 -1.69 -25.53
CA SER A 104 -35.54 -3.04 -24.94
C SER A 104 -35.89 -3.02 -23.45
N ARG A 105 -36.67 -4.01 -23.00
CA ARG A 105 -37.07 -4.16 -21.60
C ARG A 105 -35.92 -4.69 -20.73
N GLU A 106 -35.00 -5.42 -21.34
CA GLU A 106 -33.81 -5.96 -20.70
C GLU A 106 -32.86 -4.83 -20.27
N LEU A 107 -32.63 -3.84 -21.13
CA LEU A 107 -31.84 -2.66 -20.80
C LEU A 107 -32.54 -1.76 -19.77
N GLU A 108 -33.87 -1.66 -19.83
CA GLU A 108 -34.66 -0.99 -18.79
C GLU A 108 -34.44 -1.63 -17.41
N ASN A 109 -34.34 -2.96 -17.30
CA ASN A 109 -34.05 -3.60 -16.00
C ASN A 109 -32.66 -3.23 -15.46
N ILE A 110 -31.68 -2.98 -16.34
CA ILE A 110 -30.33 -2.57 -15.96
C ILE A 110 -30.31 -1.09 -15.53
N LEU A 111 -31.05 -0.24 -16.24
CA LEU A 111 -31.10 1.21 -16.00
C LEU A 111 -32.08 1.59 -14.87
N GLY A 112 -33.30 1.05 -14.88
CA GLY A 112 -34.44 1.47 -14.06
C GLY A 112 -34.31 1.20 -12.56
N VAL A 113 -33.45 0.26 -12.13
CA VAL A 113 -33.09 0.11 -10.70
C VAL A 113 -31.97 1.10 -10.30
N SER A 114 -31.26 1.64 -11.29
CA SER A 114 -29.96 2.30 -11.15
C SER A 114 -29.95 3.77 -11.56
N ASP A 115 -31.08 4.35 -11.96
CA ASP A 115 -31.18 5.76 -12.39
C ASP A 115 -30.82 6.77 -11.30
N SER A 116 -30.65 6.29 -10.06
CA SER A 116 -30.13 7.06 -8.93
C SER A 116 -28.65 7.44 -9.02
N SER A 117 -27.84 6.99 -10.00
CA SER A 117 -26.41 7.39 -10.03
C SER A 117 -26.17 8.87 -10.36
N ALA A 118 -27.23 9.66 -10.50
CA ALA A 118 -27.17 11.10 -10.64
C ALA A 118 -26.64 11.84 -9.38
N PRO A 119 -25.92 11.19 -8.44
CA PRO A 119 -24.81 11.93 -7.89
C PRO A 119 -23.57 11.08 -7.62
N LEU A 120 -23.19 10.08 -8.43
CA LEU A 120 -21.90 9.39 -8.20
C LEU A 120 -20.74 10.40 -8.16
N SER A 121 -20.75 11.41 -9.04
CA SER A 121 -19.81 12.53 -8.99
C SER A 121 -19.98 13.42 -7.77
N ALA A 122 -21.22 13.73 -7.37
CA ALA A 122 -21.49 14.60 -6.23
C ALA A 122 -21.18 13.91 -4.88
N GLU A 123 -21.39 12.60 -4.77
CA GLU A 123 -20.99 11.76 -3.65
C GLU A 123 -19.47 11.68 -3.57
N LEU A 124 -18.79 11.48 -4.69
CA LEU A 124 -17.33 11.54 -4.73
C LEU A 124 -16.83 12.91 -4.24
N GLN A 125 -17.44 13.99 -4.72
CA GLN A 125 -17.11 15.34 -4.26
C GLN A 125 -17.35 15.51 -2.75
N LYS A 126 -18.45 15.00 -2.20
CA LYS A 126 -18.72 15.01 -0.75
C LYS A 126 -17.64 14.26 0.04
N THR A 127 -17.24 13.07 -0.42
CA THR A 127 -16.17 12.32 0.25
C THR A 127 -14.84 13.08 0.23
N GLN A 128 -14.54 13.78 -0.87
CA GLN A 128 -13.36 14.61 -0.97
C GLN A 128 -13.41 15.77 0.04
N THR A 129 -14.54 16.47 0.14
CA THR A 129 -14.69 17.60 1.09
C THR A 129 -14.60 17.15 2.54
N LEU A 130 -15.14 15.97 2.87
CA LEU A 130 -15.06 15.43 4.23
C LEU A 130 -13.64 14.98 4.57
N LEU A 131 -12.92 14.39 3.61
CA LEU A 131 -11.53 14.00 3.80
C LEU A 131 -10.66 15.23 4.12
N THR A 132 -10.80 16.31 3.35
CA THR A 132 -10.05 17.55 3.60
C THR A 132 -10.39 18.16 4.96
N GLN A 133 -11.67 18.16 5.35
CA GLN A 133 -12.07 18.66 6.68
C GLN A 133 -11.51 17.79 7.82
N ALA A 134 -11.50 16.46 7.66
CA ALA A 134 -10.94 15.56 8.66
C ALA A 134 -9.43 15.77 8.83
N GLU A 135 -8.70 16.00 7.73
CA GLU A 135 -7.28 16.32 7.74
C GLU A 135 -7.01 17.65 8.46
N GLU A 136 -7.78 18.70 8.17
CA GLU A 136 -7.69 20.00 8.86
C GLU A 136 -7.91 19.86 10.38
N LEU A 137 -8.95 19.11 10.80
CA LEU A 137 -9.21 18.87 12.22
C LEU A 137 -8.11 18.04 12.90
N GLN A 138 -7.49 17.10 12.18
CA GLN A 138 -6.36 16.32 12.69
C GLN A 138 -5.13 17.20 12.88
N LEU A 139 -4.86 18.11 11.94
CA LEU A 139 -3.79 19.10 12.06
C LEU A 139 -4.04 20.06 13.23
N LEU A 140 -5.26 20.57 13.40
CA LEU A 140 -5.60 21.43 14.55
C LEU A 140 -5.33 20.71 15.88
N LYS A 141 -5.76 19.45 16.03
CA LYS A 141 -5.47 18.65 17.24
C LYS A 141 -3.97 18.48 17.49
N ALA A 142 -3.18 18.25 16.44
CA ALA A 142 -1.72 18.14 16.58
C ALA A 142 -1.11 19.46 17.09
N ASN A 143 -1.58 20.60 16.60
CA ASN A 143 -1.11 21.92 17.03
C ASN A 143 -1.55 22.31 18.45
N HIS A 144 -2.70 21.80 18.93
CA HIS A 144 -3.18 22.05 20.30
C HIS A 144 -2.63 21.07 21.35
N GLY A 145 -2.00 19.97 20.93
CA GLY A 145 -1.38 18.98 21.82
C GLY A 145 -0.05 19.43 22.43
N GLU A 146 0.64 20.39 21.79
CA GLU A 146 1.78 21.10 22.39
C GLU A 146 1.27 22.26 23.26
N LEU A 147 0.55 21.95 24.33
CA LEU A 147 0.61 22.85 25.47
C LEU A 147 2.09 22.89 25.90
N PRO A 148 2.74 24.05 26.01
CA PRO A 148 4.09 24.11 26.54
C PRO A 148 4.03 23.39 27.87
N ALA A 149 4.81 22.29 27.99
CA ALA A 149 4.87 21.46 29.19
C ALA A 149 4.84 22.40 30.38
N GLN A 150 3.70 22.40 31.11
CA GLN A 150 3.38 23.42 32.08
C GLN A 150 4.62 23.64 32.91
N GLY A 151 5.29 24.78 32.68
CA GLY A 151 6.60 25.04 33.24
C GLY A 151 6.48 24.75 34.71
N TYR A 152 7.19 23.73 35.19
CA TYR A 152 7.07 23.24 36.55
C TYR A 152 7.36 24.45 37.44
N ILE A 153 6.32 25.15 37.90
CA ILE A 153 6.49 26.28 38.80
C ILE A 153 6.98 25.60 40.05
N GLN A 154 8.28 25.66 40.28
CA GLN A 154 8.89 25.25 41.53
C GLN A 154 8.40 26.25 42.57
N THR A 155 7.19 26.02 43.08
CA THR A 155 6.60 26.82 44.14
C THR A 155 7.42 26.55 45.39
N THR A 156 8.27 27.50 45.72
CA THR A 156 9.12 27.49 46.92
C THR A 156 8.31 27.66 48.22
N GLY A 157 6.98 27.77 48.14
CA GLY A 157 6.08 27.75 49.29
C GLY A 157 4.60 27.84 48.88
N SER A 158 3.71 27.34 49.75
CA SER A 158 2.25 27.28 49.52
C SER A 158 1.59 28.67 49.41
N THR A 159 2.20 29.72 49.95
CA THR A 159 1.68 31.09 49.90
C THR A 159 1.84 31.75 48.54
N GLU A 160 2.93 31.45 47.83
CA GLU A 160 3.17 31.97 46.48
C GLU A 160 2.26 31.31 45.45
N PHE A 161 1.88 30.06 45.68
CA PHE A 161 0.86 29.38 44.88
C PHE A 161 -0.51 30.07 44.98
N LEU A 162 -0.97 30.41 46.19
CA LEU A 162 -2.27 31.06 46.38
C LEU A 162 -2.35 32.47 45.79
N LYS A 163 -1.23 33.20 45.75
CA LYS A 163 -1.16 34.54 45.12
C LYS A 163 -1.31 34.51 43.61
N LEU A 164 -0.95 33.40 42.95
CA LEU A 164 -1.08 33.26 41.49
C LEU A 164 -2.51 32.93 41.05
N LEU A 165 -3.39 32.54 41.98
CA LEU A 165 -4.77 32.12 41.72
C LEU A 165 -5.81 33.22 41.92
N LEU A 166 -5.40 34.40 42.39
CA LEU A 166 -6.26 35.54 42.71
C LEU A 166 -5.94 36.74 41.81
#